data_AF-A0A1V6KCN3-F1
#
_entry.id   AF-A0A1V6KCN3-F1
#
_cell.length_a   1.000
_cell.length_b   1.000
_cell.length_c   1.000
_cell.angle_alpha   90.00
_cell.angle_beta   90.00
_cell.angle_gamma   90.00
#
_symmetry.space_group_name_H-M   'P 1'
#
loop_
_entity.id
_entity.type
_entity.pdbx_description
1 polymer ?
#
loop_
_entity_poly.entity_id
_entity_poly.type
_entity_poly.pdbx_seq_one_letter_code
_entity_poly.pdbx_strand_id
1 'polypeptide(L)'
;MGQLTTGRDASPLMKALSSLQLPLLEFSLIGTRDFPETDFPVIKIPFLPHSKALEELVNAELLILIIDTCKSKEGLLPSKLFEYMASRTPILCISEPAGEVYTLICKTESGFVSKDSEEIANYILGLYNKFLEGDNLRTKGDISFVDVNNQVNIFLEG
;
A
#
# COMPACT_ATOMS: atom_id res chain seq x y z
N MET A 1 0.30 -5.68 -5.11
CA MET A 1 -0.73 -6.76 -5.08
C MET A 1 -2.07 -6.28 -4.51
N GLY A 2 -2.72 -5.29 -5.13
CA GLY A 2 -4.02 -4.78 -4.66
C GLY A 2 -5.21 -5.54 -5.23
N GLN A 3 -6.28 -5.71 -4.45
CA GLN A 3 -7.59 -6.12 -4.98
C GLN A 3 -8.43 -4.87 -5.23
N LEU A 4 -8.99 -4.70 -6.43
CA LEU A 4 -10.11 -3.79 -6.67
C LEU A 4 -11.40 -4.62 -6.64
N THR A 5 -12.10 -4.56 -5.50
CA THR A 5 -13.47 -5.07 -5.41
C THR A 5 -14.43 -3.95 -5.78
N THR A 6 -15.59 -4.31 -6.34
CA THR A 6 -16.72 -3.40 -6.58
C THR A 6 -16.96 -2.50 -5.35
N GLY A 7 -16.67 -1.20 -5.47
CA GLY A 7 -16.72 -0.21 -4.38
C GLY A 7 -15.38 0.46 -4.02
N ARG A 8 -14.23 -0.03 -4.50
CA ARG A 8 -12.94 0.64 -4.28
C ARG A 8 -12.69 1.68 -5.38
N ASP A 9 -12.59 2.94 -4.99
CA ASP A 9 -12.36 4.05 -5.92
C ASP A 9 -10.85 4.29 -6.14
N ALA A 10 -10.37 3.99 -7.34
CA ALA A 10 -9.00 4.26 -7.76
C ALA A 10 -8.82 5.66 -8.37
N SER A 11 -9.90 6.45 -8.54
CA SER A 11 -9.85 7.75 -9.20
C SER A 11 -8.86 8.74 -8.59
N PRO A 12 -8.62 8.77 -7.25
CA PRO A 12 -7.58 9.64 -6.68
C PRO A 12 -6.18 9.29 -7.18
N LEU A 13 -5.86 7.98 -7.25
CA LEU A 13 -4.60 7.50 -7.79
C LEU A 13 -4.45 7.88 -9.25
N MET A 14 -5.51 7.63 -10.05
CA MET A 14 -5.47 7.90 -11.48
C MET A 14 -5.18 9.38 -11.76
N LYS A 15 -5.87 10.29 -11.06
CA LYS A 15 -5.62 11.73 -11.16
C LYS A 15 -4.21 12.11 -10.73
N ALA A 16 -3.71 11.53 -9.64
CA ALA A 16 -2.35 11.77 -9.16
C ALA A 16 -1.29 11.30 -10.16
N LEU A 17 -1.49 10.16 -10.81
CA LEU A 17 -0.55 9.63 -11.78
C LEU A 17 -0.60 10.38 -13.11
N SER A 18 -1.77 10.80 -13.56
CA SER A 18 -1.90 11.62 -14.78
C SER A 18 -1.22 12.99 -14.65
N SER A 19 -1.08 13.54 -13.44
CA SER A 19 -0.31 14.78 -13.22
C SER A 19 1.20 14.55 -13.16
N LEU A 20 1.64 13.30 -12.92
CA LEU A 20 3.03 12.91 -12.77
C LEU A 20 3.58 12.35 -14.10
N GLN A 21 4.34 13.17 -14.84
CA GLN A 21 5.06 12.71 -16.04
C GLN A 21 6.38 12.01 -15.66
N LEU A 22 6.31 10.82 -15.06
CA LEU A 22 7.48 10.10 -14.53
C LEU A 22 7.93 8.96 -15.47
N PRO A 23 9.07 9.08 -16.18
CA PRO A 23 9.44 8.16 -17.27
C PRO A 23 9.97 6.79 -16.80
N LEU A 24 10.40 6.65 -15.55
CA LEU A 24 10.93 5.39 -14.99
C LEU A 24 9.92 4.65 -14.10
N LEU A 25 8.66 5.09 -14.12
CA LEU A 25 7.64 4.53 -13.24
C LEU A 25 6.95 3.34 -13.91
N GLU A 26 7.08 2.17 -13.29
CA GLU A 26 6.39 0.95 -13.71
C GLU A 26 5.28 0.61 -12.73
N PHE A 27 4.08 0.33 -13.24
CA PHE A 27 2.96 -0.15 -12.44
C PHE A 27 2.67 -1.60 -12.74
N SER A 28 2.77 -2.46 -11.72
CA SER A 28 2.32 -3.84 -11.81
C SER A 28 1.02 -4.05 -11.03
N LEU A 29 0.03 -4.62 -11.71
CA LEU A 29 -1.18 -5.15 -11.11
C LEU A 29 -1.06 -6.66 -11.07
N ILE A 30 -1.00 -7.22 -9.86
CA ILE A 30 -1.01 -8.66 -9.72
C ILE A 30 -2.36 -9.16 -9.21
N GLY A 31 -2.93 -10.10 -9.96
CA GLY A 31 -4.20 -10.74 -9.66
C GLY A 31 -5.02 -10.98 -10.92
N THR A 32 -6.25 -11.44 -10.72
CA THR A 32 -7.15 -11.85 -11.81
C THR A 32 -8.22 -10.83 -12.15
N ARG A 33 -8.11 -9.60 -11.62
CA ARG A 33 -9.17 -8.59 -11.71
C ARG A 33 -8.75 -7.40 -12.56
N ASP A 34 -9.75 -6.75 -13.14
CA ASP A 34 -9.56 -5.57 -13.96
C ASP A 34 -9.17 -4.34 -13.14
N PHE A 35 -8.36 -3.50 -13.76
CA PHE A 35 -7.99 -2.16 -13.31
C PHE A 35 -8.54 -1.17 -14.34
N PRO A 36 -8.98 0.04 -13.94
CA PRO A 36 -9.46 1.05 -14.88
C PRO A 36 -8.46 1.28 -16.03
N GLU A 37 -8.96 1.70 -17.19
CA GLU A 37 -8.08 2.11 -18.27
C GLU A 37 -7.20 3.28 -17.81
N THR A 38 -5.94 3.23 -18.23
CA THR A 38 -4.88 4.14 -17.80
C THR A 38 -4.17 4.72 -19.01
N ASP A 39 -3.81 6.00 -18.96
CA ASP A 39 -2.99 6.63 -19.99
C ASP A 39 -1.50 6.25 -19.89
N PHE A 40 -1.14 5.50 -18.84
CA PHE A 40 0.20 4.98 -18.58
C PHE A 40 0.21 3.44 -18.67
N PRO A 41 1.35 2.80 -18.99
CA PRO A 41 1.43 1.35 -19.07
C PRO A 41 1.23 0.71 -17.68
N VAL A 42 0.40 -0.34 -17.62
CA VAL A 42 0.21 -1.19 -16.45
C VAL A 42 0.50 -2.63 -16.84
N ILE A 43 1.47 -3.24 -16.17
CA ILE A 43 1.82 -4.64 -16.32
C ILE A 43 0.83 -5.48 -15.53
N LYS A 44 0.03 -6.28 -16.22
CA LYS A 44 -0.89 -7.23 -15.59
C LYS A 44 -0.18 -8.57 -15.37
N ILE A 45 0.07 -8.90 -14.12
CA ILE A 45 0.66 -10.18 -13.71
C ILE A 45 -0.51 -11.10 -13.28
N PRO A 46 -0.61 -12.32 -13.82
CA PRO A 46 -1.67 -13.25 -13.46
C PRO A 46 -1.55 -13.70 -12.00
N PHE A 47 -2.47 -14.55 -11.56
CA PHE A 47 -2.40 -15.16 -10.23
C PHE A 47 -1.00 -15.78 -9.96
N LEU A 48 -0.39 -15.37 -8.85
CA LEU A 48 0.87 -15.95 -8.35
C LEU A 48 0.62 -16.82 -7.12
N PRO A 49 1.39 -17.90 -6.93
CA PRO A 49 1.49 -18.57 -5.64
C PRO A 49 1.87 -17.58 -4.53
N HIS A 50 1.38 -17.83 -3.32
CA HIS A 50 1.55 -16.92 -2.19
C HIS A 50 3.02 -16.52 -1.93
N SER A 51 3.97 -17.46 -1.98
CA SER A 51 5.40 -17.17 -1.80
C SER A 51 5.93 -16.19 -2.84
N LYS A 52 5.57 -16.37 -4.12
CA LYS A 52 5.90 -15.43 -5.20
C LYS A 52 5.22 -14.08 -5.01
N ALA A 53 3.99 -14.08 -4.49
CA ALA A 53 3.34 -12.82 -4.17
C ALA A 53 4.08 -12.04 -3.08
N LEU A 54 4.62 -12.71 -2.06
CA LEU A 54 5.45 -12.08 -1.03
C LEU A 54 6.76 -11.51 -1.58
N GLU A 55 7.40 -12.21 -2.52
CA GLU A 55 8.59 -11.69 -3.23
C GLU A 55 8.27 -10.35 -3.94
N GLU A 56 7.12 -10.27 -4.64
CA GLU A 56 6.66 -9.02 -5.26
C GLU A 56 6.42 -7.90 -4.23
N LEU A 57 5.90 -8.22 -3.04
CA LEU A 57 5.69 -7.22 -2.00
C LEU A 57 7.01 -6.59 -1.54
N VAL A 58 8.04 -7.41 -1.36
CA VAL A 58 9.37 -6.99 -0.90
C VAL A 58 10.14 -6.24 -1.98
N ASN A 59 10.00 -6.66 -3.24
CA ASN A 59 10.77 -6.07 -4.34
C ASN A 59 10.20 -4.71 -4.80
N ALA A 60 8.90 -4.46 -4.66
CA ALA A 60 8.30 -3.18 -5.04
C ALA A 60 8.88 -1.99 -4.24
N GLU A 61 8.90 -0.80 -4.83
CA GLU A 61 9.28 0.46 -4.16
C GLU A 61 8.12 1.08 -3.39
N LEU A 62 6.88 0.82 -3.83
CA LEU A 62 5.65 1.33 -3.25
C LEU A 62 4.53 0.31 -3.41
N LEU A 63 3.81 0.02 -2.32
CA LEU A 63 2.63 -0.82 -2.35
C LEU A 63 1.36 0.02 -2.27
N ILE A 64 0.42 -0.25 -3.17
CA ILE A 64 -0.87 0.44 -3.20
C ILE A 64 -1.94 -0.42 -2.53
N LEU A 65 -2.67 0.18 -1.58
CA LEU A 65 -3.82 -0.39 -0.90
C LEU A 65 -5.02 0.55 -1.07
N ILE A 66 -6.14 0.07 -1.61
CA ILE A 66 -7.34 0.89 -1.80
C ILE A 66 -8.43 0.32 -0.91
N ILE A 67 -9.01 1.16 -0.04
CA ILE A 67 -10.02 0.76 0.93
C ILE A 67 -11.23 1.68 0.83
N ASP A 68 -12.41 1.08 0.72
CA ASP A 68 -13.67 1.79 0.82
C ASP A 68 -14.04 1.96 2.29
N THR A 69 -13.85 3.17 2.83
CA THR A 69 -14.16 3.52 4.22
C THR A 69 -15.65 3.45 4.53
N CYS A 70 -16.53 3.60 3.54
CA CYS A 70 -17.97 3.49 3.72
C CYS A 70 -18.44 2.04 3.97
N LYS A 71 -17.60 1.05 3.64
CA LYS A 71 -17.90 -0.39 3.79
C LYS A 71 -16.96 -1.11 4.74
N SER A 72 -15.87 -0.47 5.18
CA SER A 72 -15.04 -1.03 6.24
C SER A 72 -15.89 -1.05 7.52
N LYS A 73 -16.23 -2.25 7.98
CA LYS A 73 -16.81 -2.43 9.31
C LYS A 73 -15.74 -1.99 10.33
N GLU A 74 -16.11 -1.13 11.27
CA GLU A 74 -15.28 -0.85 12.44
C GLU A 74 -14.80 -2.18 13.04
N GLY A 75 -13.50 -2.28 13.34
CA GLY A 75 -12.88 -3.50 13.87
C GLY A 75 -12.33 -4.51 12.85
N LEU A 76 -12.44 -4.31 11.52
CA LEU A 76 -11.89 -5.25 10.53
C LEU A 76 -10.72 -4.67 9.73
N LEU A 77 -9.49 -4.97 10.15
CA LEU A 77 -8.28 -4.69 9.41
C LEU A 77 -8.11 -5.66 8.21
N PRO A 78 -7.76 -5.18 7.01
CA PRO A 78 -7.49 -6.05 5.87
C PRO A 78 -6.29 -6.96 6.13
N SER A 79 -6.41 -8.26 5.87
CA SER A 79 -5.30 -9.22 6.07
C SER A 79 -4.02 -8.83 5.30
N LYS A 80 -4.17 -8.32 4.07
CA LYS A 80 -3.06 -7.84 3.24
C LYS A 80 -2.26 -6.68 3.86
N LEU A 81 -2.88 -5.89 4.74
CA LEU A 81 -2.18 -4.77 5.40
C LEU A 81 -0.99 -5.28 6.22
N PHE A 82 -1.16 -6.41 6.91
CA PHE A 82 -0.08 -7.00 7.71
C PHE A 82 1.06 -7.55 6.84
N GLU A 83 0.75 -8.20 5.71
CA GLU A 83 1.77 -8.65 4.75
C GLU A 83 2.55 -7.47 4.16
N TYR A 84 1.84 -6.38 3.84
CA TYR A 84 2.45 -5.16 3.33
C TYR A 84 3.39 -4.54 4.38
N MET A 85 2.94 -4.44 5.63
CA MET A 85 3.79 -3.95 6.73
C MET A 85 5.01 -4.84 6.94
N ALA A 86 4.84 -6.17 6.93
CA ALA A 86 5.92 -7.14 7.09
C ALA A 86 6.95 -7.06 5.96
N SER A 87 6.54 -6.69 4.74
CA SER A 87 7.45 -6.50 3.60
C SER A 87 8.40 -5.30 3.75
N ARG A 88 8.13 -4.39 4.70
CA ARG A 88 8.83 -3.11 4.89
C ARG A 88 8.79 -2.18 3.68
N THR A 89 7.94 -2.46 2.69
CA THR A 89 7.71 -1.57 1.56
C THR A 89 6.73 -0.47 1.98
N PRO A 90 7.01 0.81 1.68
CA PRO A 90 6.05 1.89 1.93
C PRO A 90 4.68 1.58 1.35
N ILE A 91 3.64 1.94 2.10
CA ILE A 91 2.26 1.73 1.71
C ILE A 91 1.64 3.07 1.34
N LEU A 92 1.10 3.20 0.13
CA LEU A 92 0.13 4.22 -0.20
C LEU A 92 -1.27 3.65 -0.01
N CYS A 93 -1.96 4.06 1.04
CA CYS A 93 -3.34 3.68 1.30
C CYS A 93 -4.30 4.76 0.82
N ILE A 94 -5.18 4.39 -0.11
CA ILE A 94 -6.21 5.27 -0.65
C ILE A 94 -7.48 5.04 0.14
N SER A 95 -7.66 5.89 1.15
CA SER A 95 -8.79 5.88 2.08
C SER A 95 -8.88 7.25 2.77
N GLU A 96 -9.99 7.51 3.46
CA GLU A 96 -10.01 8.68 4.37
C GLU A 96 -8.87 8.54 5.41
N PRO A 97 -8.27 9.66 5.85
CA PRO A 97 -7.27 9.68 6.91
C PRO A 97 -7.93 9.49 8.29
N ALA A 98 -8.71 8.41 8.44
CA ALA A 98 -9.48 8.11 9.63
C ALA A 98 -9.62 6.58 9.81
N GLY A 99 -9.95 6.19 11.04
CA GLY A 99 -10.18 4.79 11.40
C GLY A 99 -8.92 3.99 11.70
N GLU A 100 -9.10 2.69 11.87
CA GLU A 100 -8.05 1.78 12.38
C GLU A 100 -6.89 1.61 11.40
N VAL A 101 -7.15 1.52 10.09
CA VAL A 101 -6.10 1.39 9.09
C VAL A 101 -5.20 2.63 9.06
N TYR A 102 -5.81 3.82 9.07
CA TYR A 102 -5.08 5.08 9.18
C TYR A 102 -4.22 5.10 10.45
N THR A 103 -4.85 4.82 11.60
CA THR A 103 -4.17 4.81 12.90
C THR A 103 -2.99 3.85 12.90
N LEU A 104 -3.16 2.65 12.34
CA LEU A 104 -2.12 1.63 12.29
C LEU A 104 -0.97 2.02 11.35
N ILE A 105 -1.26 2.50 10.15
CA ILE A 105 -0.23 2.95 9.19
C ILE A 105 0.59 4.09 9.79
N CYS A 106 -0.06 5.08 10.42
CA CYS A 106 0.60 6.20 11.07
C CYS A 106 1.44 5.74 12.28
N LYS A 107 0.86 4.94 13.19
CA LYS A 107 1.55 4.45 14.40
C LYS A 107 2.82 3.65 14.06
N THR A 108 2.79 2.93 12.95
CA THR A 108 3.91 2.08 12.51
C THR A 108 4.81 2.73 11.49
N GLU A 109 4.55 3.99 11.12
CA GLU A 109 5.28 4.71 10.08
C GLU A 109 5.43 3.86 8.79
N SER A 110 4.40 3.06 8.48
CA SER A 110 4.46 2.08 7.39
C SER A 110 4.10 2.68 6.03
N GLY A 111 3.69 3.95 5.97
CA GLY A 111 3.24 4.55 4.74
C GLY A 111 2.46 5.85 4.90
N PHE A 112 1.69 6.16 3.87
CA PHE A 112 0.89 7.37 3.73
C PHE A 112 -0.56 7.02 3.40
N VAL A 113 -1.50 7.82 3.92
CA VAL A 113 -2.93 7.58 3.75
C VAL A 113 -3.60 8.86 3.27
N SER A 114 -4.22 8.83 2.09
CA SER A 114 -4.98 9.98 1.58
C SER A 114 -5.95 9.58 0.46
N LYS A 115 -6.97 10.41 0.24
CA LYS A 115 -7.82 10.42 -0.96
C LYS A 115 -7.62 11.67 -1.81
N ASP A 116 -6.75 12.58 -1.38
CA ASP A 116 -6.44 13.77 -2.13
C ASP A 116 -5.39 13.46 -3.21
N SER A 117 -5.73 13.71 -4.47
CA SER A 117 -4.86 13.37 -5.59
C SER A 117 -3.56 14.19 -5.62
N GLU A 118 -3.56 15.42 -5.09
CA GLU A 118 -2.37 16.26 -5.01
C GLU A 118 -1.42 15.74 -3.93
N GLU A 119 -1.95 15.40 -2.75
CA GLU A 119 -1.15 14.78 -1.69
C GLU A 119 -0.55 13.44 -2.13
N ILE A 120 -1.35 12.60 -2.81
CA ILE A 120 -0.89 11.34 -3.38
C ILE A 120 0.24 11.58 -4.39
N ALA A 121 0.08 12.56 -5.30
CA ALA A 121 1.10 12.87 -6.29
C ALA A 121 2.41 13.33 -5.64
N ASN A 122 2.32 14.21 -4.63
CA ASN A 122 3.47 14.70 -3.88
C ASN A 122 4.19 13.57 -3.13
N TYR A 123 3.44 12.64 -2.54
CA TYR A 123 4.02 11.47 -1.87
C TYR A 123 4.79 10.57 -2.84
N ILE A 124 4.18 10.24 -3.99
CA ILE A 124 4.80 9.43 -5.04
C ILE A 124 6.05 10.12 -5.59
N LEU A 125 5.98 11.42 -5.90
CA LEU A 125 7.12 12.20 -6.37
C LEU A 125 8.26 12.22 -5.36
N GLY A 126 7.95 12.34 -4.07
CA GLY A 126 8.94 12.29 -3.00
C GLY A 126 9.68 10.96 -2.94
N LEU A 127 8.96 9.83 -3.06
CA LEU A 127 9.58 8.50 -3.12
C LEU A 127 10.39 8.30 -4.40
N TYR A 128 9.89 8.79 -5.53
CA TYR A 128 10.57 8.72 -6.82
C TYR A 128 11.91 9.45 -6.79
N ASN A 129 11.97 10.66 -6.22
CA ASN A 129 13.22 11.41 -6.09
C ASN A 129 14.24 10.68 -5.20
N LYS A 130 13.78 10.14 -4.06
CA LYS A 130 14.63 9.30 -3.19
C LYS A 130 15.17 8.06 -3.93
N PHE A 131 14.33 7.40 -4.72
CA PHE A 131 14.75 6.28 -5.55
C PHE A 131 15.86 6.69 -6.53
N LEU A 132 15.74 7.84 -7.20
CA LEU A 132 16.76 8.36 -8.11
C LEU A 132 18.08 8.69 -7.40
N GLU A 133 18.01 9.08 -6.13
CA GLU A 133 19.18 9.34 -5.28
C GLU A 133 19.84 8.05 -4.74
N GLY A 134 19.21 6.88 -4.94
CA GLY A 134 19.66 5.60 -4.44
C GLY A 134 19.33 5.36 -2.97
N ASP A 135 18.38 6.11 -2.41
CA ASP A 135 17.94 5.97 -1.03
C ASP A 135 17.21 4.65 -0.80
N ASN A 136 17.39 4.10 0.40
CA ASN A 136 16.60 2.98 0.87
C ASN A 136 15.20 3.46 1.30
N LEU A 137 14.18 3.08 0.52
CA LEU A 137 12.79 3.47 0.77
C LEU A 137 12.10 2.65 1.88
N ARG A 138 12.73 1.60 2.41
CA ARG A 138 12.07 0.68 3.34
C ARG A 138 11.66 1.35 4.66
N THR A 139 10.48 1.00 5.16
CA THR A 139 9.92 1.52 6.39
C THR A 139 10.65 0.97 7.61
N LYS A 140 10.83 1.80 8.64
CA LYS A 140 11.62 1.46 9.84
C LYS A 140 10.81 1.48 11.13
N GLY A 141 9.55 1.90 11.08
CA GLY A 141 8.71 1.99 12.27
C GLY A 141 8.50 0.64 12.94
N ASP A 142 8.11 0.69 14.20
CA ASP A 142 7.92 -0.50 15.01
C ASP A 142 6.67 -1.27 14.57
N ILE A 143 6.86 -2.53 14.20
CA ILE A 143 5.82 -3.48 13.85
C ILE A 143 5.89 -4.73 14.75
N SER A 144 6.65 -4.70 15.84
CA SER A 144 6.83 -5.82 16.75
C SER A 144 5.50 -6.30 17.36
N PHE A 145 4.55 -5.39 17.58
CA PHE A 145 3.24 -5.72 18.13
C PHE A 145 2.31 -6.44 17.14
N VAL A 146 2.60 -6.42 15.84
CA VAL A 146 1.90 -7.25 14.85
C VAL A 146 2.56 -8.62 14.67
N ASP A 147 3.75 -8.83 15.24
CA ASP A 147 4.35 -10.16 15.34
C ASP A 147 3.54 -11.00 16.33
N VAL A 148 2.97 -12.09 15.83
CA VAL A 148 2.18 -13.05 16.61
C VAL A 148 2.96 -13.55 17.82
N ASN A 149 4.28 -13.69 17.72
CA ASN A 149 5.12 -14.15 18.83
C ASN A 149 5.14 -13.13 20.00
N ASN A 150 5.15 -11.84 19.70
CA ASN A 150 5.12 -10.81 20.73
C ASN A 150 3.72 -10.63 21.33
N GLN A 151 2.66 -10.88 20.56
CA GLN A 151 1.29 -10.86 21.08
C GLN A 151 1.09 -11.94 22.15
N VAL A 152 1.59 -13.16 21.93
CA VAL A 152 1.52 -14.24 22.92
C VAL A 152 2.25 -13.87 24.21
N ASN A 153 3.43 -13.25 24.13
CA ASN A 153 4.18 -12.83 25.32
C ASN A 153 3.45 -11.75 26.14
N ILE A 154 2.81 -10.78 25.48
CA ILE A 154 2.01 -9.73 26.14
C ILE A 154 0.80 -10.35 26.90
N PHE A 155 0.23 -11.46 26.41
CA PHE A 155 -0.85 -12.17 27.09
C PHE A 155 -0.38 -13.12 28.21
N LEU A 156 0.91 -13.47 28.25
CA LEU A 156 1.48 -14.34 29.29
C LEU A 156 2.11 -13.55 30.44
N GLU A 157 2.42 -12.28 30.24
CA GLU A 157 3.02 -11.38 31.23
C GLU A 157 2.03 -10.39 31.88
N GLY A 158 0.75 -10.42 31.51
CA GLY A 158 -0.34 -9.61 32.09
C GLY A 158 -1.38 -10.46 32.81
#